data_AF-A0AAD8B6B8-F1
#
_entry.id   AF-A0AAD8B6B8-F1
#
_cell.length_a   1.000
_cell.length_b   1.000
_cell.length_c   1.000
_cell.angle_alpha   90.00
_cell.angle_beta   90.00
_cell.angle_gamma   90.00
#
_symmetry.space_group_name_H-M   'P 1'
#
loop_
_entity.id
_entity.type
_entity.pdbx_description
1 polymer ?
#
loop_
_entity_poly.entity_id
_entity_poly.type
_entity_poly.pdbx_seq_one_letter_code
_entity_poly.pdbx_strand_id
1 'polypeptide(L)'
;MPPCPEVKYNLKIALFDQDIFVVGHVDNSHSKLYLLKENAWVVISELPGSKYHLLSHEQYLYVFNSTNGEALRMKPKAYTKILESMEIPEDIVHSELAVSFEHFIVLFSNGSLNGIDETFTHCMDTRTEKWHRLKSLMGPAQKMANFRDEDKMYVLQVNGNLWRLGLNDSAMIQFTFVEKL
;
A
#
# COMPACT_ATOMS: atom_id res chain seq x y z
N MET A 1 14.61 -16.66 -11.16
CA MET A 1 14.50 -16.11 -9.80
C MET A 1 14.44 -17.29 -8.82
N PRO A 2 15.28 -17.33 -7.78
CA PRO A 2 15.20 -18.37 -6.76
C PRO A 2 13.86 -18.28 -5.98
N PRO A 3 13.31 -19.40 -5.49
CA PRO A 3 12.12 -19.37 -4.64
C PRO A 3 12.38 -18.54 -3.38
N CYS A 4 11.41 -17.70 -2.98
CA CYS A 4 11.52 -16.91 -1.75
C CYS A 4 11.44 -17.86 -0.54
N PRO A 5 12.44 -17.87 0.36
CA PRO A 5 12.50 -18.82 1.46
C PRO A 5 11.37 -18.56 2.46
N GLU A 6 10.81 -19.64 3.00
CA GLU A 6 9.86 -19.63 4.13
C GLU A 6 8.50 -18.96 3.86
N VAL A 7 8.26 -18.40 2.67
CA VAL A 7 6.98 -17.73 2.37
C VAL A 7 5.91 -18.74 1.98
N LYS A 8 4.80 -18.75 2.73
CA LYS A 8 3.68 -19.66 2.49
C LYS A 8 2.63 -19.09 1.53
N TYR A 9 2.30 -17.81 1.64
CA TYR A 9 1.26 -17.14 0.83
C TYR A 9 1.36 -15.60 0.98
N ASN A 10 0.51 -14.85 0.25
CA ASN A 10 0.33 -13.39 0.37
C ASN A 10 1.61 -12.54 0.21
N LEU A 11 2.41 -12.87 -0.80
CA LEU A 11 3.58 -12.07 -1.18
C LEU A 11 3.17 -10.66 -1.61
N LYS A 12 3.80 -9.64 -1.00
CA LYS A 12 3.77 -8.26 -1.51
C LYS A 12 5.13 -7.89 -2.04
N ILE A 13 5.16 -7.30 -3.22
CA ILE A 13 6.40 -7.03 -3.96
C ILE A 13 6.46 -5.54 -4.27
N ALA A 14 7.63 -4.94 -4.06
CA ALA A 14 7.94 -3.60 -4.54
C ALA A 14 9.28 -3.59 -5.25
N LEU A 15 9.39 -2.73 -6.26
CA LEU A 15 10.62 -2.46 -6.99
C LEU A 15 11.19 -1.12 -6.56
N PHE A 16 12.48 -1.06 -6.27
CA PHE A 16 13.17 0.19 -5.98
C PHE A 16 14.54 0.18 -6.65
N ASP A 17 14.79 1.07 -7.61
CA ASP A 17 16.08 1.17 -8.32
C ASP A 17 16.66 -0.17 -8.80
N GLN A 18 15.81 -1.03 -9.37
CA GLN A 18 16.11 -2.40 -9.86
C GLN A 18 16.20 -3.48 -8.79
N ASP A 19 16.19 -3.12 -7.51
CA ASP A 19 16.11 -4.08 -6.42
C ASP A 19 14.67 -4.55 -6.20
N ILE A 20 14.51 -5.85 -5.92
CA ILE A 20 13.22 -6.47 -5.62
C ILE A 20 13.10 -6.65 -4.11
N PHE A 21 12.09 -6.02 -3.53
CA PHE A 21 11.73 -6.16 -2.13
C PHE A 21 10.45 -6.97 -2.01
N VAL A 22 10.41 -7.83 -0.98
CA VAL A 22 9.30 -8.72 -0.74
C VAL A 22 8.94 -8.71 0.73
N VAL A 23 7.67 -8.49 1.07
CA VAL A 23 7.14 -8.91 2.37
C VAL A 23 6.51 -10.28 2.19
N GLY A 24 7.03 -11.25 2.93
CA GLY A 24 6.60 -12.64 2.90
C GLY A 24 6.07 -13.10 4.26
N HIS A 25 4.96 -13.83 4.25
CA HIS A 25 4.39 -14.43 5.44
C HIS A 25 5.05 -15.76 5.77
N VAL A 26 5.63 -15.85 6.97
CA VAL A 26 6.31 -17.05 7.48
C VAL A 26 5.31 -17.92 8.25
N ASP A 27 4.53 -17.30 9.13
CA ASP A 27 3.44 -17.93 9.89
C ASP A 27 2.28 -16.95 10.16
N ASN A 28 1.34 -17.33 11.04
CA ASN A 28 0.14 -16.54 11.33
C ASN A 28 0.42 -15.20 12.02
N SER A 29 1.57 -15.06 12.68
CA SER A 29 1.96 -13.91 13.50
C SER A 29 3.28 -13.27 13.07
N HIS A 30 3.98 -13.81 12.07
CA HIS A 30 5.28 -13.29 11.64
C HIS A 30 5.37 -13.16 10.12
N SER A 31 5.87 -12.00 9.71
CA SER A 31 6.27 -11.70 8.34
C SER A 31 7.74 -11.28 8.32
N LYS A 32 8.37 -11.36 7.15
CA LYS A 32 9.74 -10.88 6.96
C LYS A 32 9.80 -9.99 5.72
N LEU A 33 10.58 -8.92 5.81
CA LEU A 33 10.96 -8.10 4.67
C LEU A 33 12.27 -8.66 4.10
N TYR A 34 12.27 -9.00 2.82
CA TYR A 34 13.41 -9.53 2.08
C TYR A 34 13.84 -8.58 0.97
N LEU A 35 15.12 -8.63 0.64
CA LEU A 35 15.72 -8.06 -0.55
C LEU A 35 16.30 -9.20 -1.39
N LEU A 36 15.95 -9.26 -2.68
CA LEU A 36 16.65 -10.13 -3.63
C LEU A 36 17.89 -9.42 -4.14
N LYS A 37 19.08 -9.92 -3.78
CA LYS A 37 20.36 -9.40 -4.24
C LYS A 37 21.21 -10.54 -4.77
N GLU A 38 21.77 -10.41 -5.98
CA GLU A 38 22.70 -11.39 -6.57
C GLU A 38 22.14 -12.84 -6.56
N ASN A 39 20.85 -13.00 -6.88
CA ASN A 39 20.13 -14.29 -6.79
C ASN A 39 20.10 -14.93 -5.39
N ALA A 40 20.22 -14.14 -4.33
CA ALA A 40 20.04 -14.57 -2.95
C ALA A 40 19.04 -13.66 -2.22
N TRP A 41 18.21 -14.26 -1.37
CA TRP A 41 17.28 -13.52 -0.52
C TRP A 41 17.98 -13.13 0.78
N VAL A 42 17.98 -11.83 1.08
CA VAL A 42 18.55 -11.26 2.31
C VAL A 42 17.41 -10.74 3.18
N VAL A 43 17.32 -11.23 4.41
CA VAL A 43 16.36 -10.70 5.40
C VAL A 43 16.80 -9.31 5.81
N ILE A 44 15.90 -8.35 5.65
CA ILE A 44 16.07 -6.95 6.03
C ILE A 44 15.51 -6.72 7.42
N SER A 45 14.33 -7.27 7.70
CA SER A 45 13.67 -7.12 9.00
C SER A 45 12.63 -8.20 9.25
N GLU A 46 12.36 -8.43 10.53
CA GLU A 46 11.21 -9.21 11.00
C GLU A 46 10.07 -8.27 11.34
N LEU A 47 8.86 -8.64 10.93
CA LEU A 47 7.67 -7.80 10.98
C LEU A 47 6.55 -8.54 11.72
N PRO A 48 5.92 -7.93 12.74
CA PRO A 48 4.86 -8.59 13.51
C PRO A 48 3.55 -8.71 12.72
N GLY A 49 2.84 -9.83 12.81
CA GLY A 49 1.58 -10.05 12.12
C GLY A 49 1.73 -10.49 10.66
N SER A 50 0.60 -10.47 9.94
CA SER A 50 0.44 -11.27 8.72
C SER A 50 -0.39 -10.63 7.60
N LYS A 51 -0.58 -9.30 7.61
CA LYS A 51 -1.25 -8.63 6.48
C LYS A 51 -0.62 -7.26 6.24
N TYR A 52 0.27 -7.22 5.25
CA TYR A 52 1.04 -6.03 4.91
C TYR A 52 0.69 -5.51 3.52
N HIS A 53 0.90 -4.21 3.32
CA HIS A 53 1.14 -3.60 2.02
C HIS A 53 2.60 -3.17 1.94
N LEU A 54 3.20 -3.35 0.77
CA LEU A 54 4.57 -2.93 0.49
C LEU A 54 4.55 -2.09 -0.77
N LEU A 55 5.12 -0.90 -0.73
CA LEU A 55 5.22 0.00 -1.87
C LEU A 55 6.51 0.80 -1.85
N SER A 56 7.05 1.03 -3.05
CA SER A 56 8.08 2.04 -3.28
C SER A 56 7.40 3.36 -3.65
N HIS A 57 7.91 4.44 -3.07
CA HIS A 57 7.44 5.78 -3.37
C HIS A 57 8.57 6.77 -3.10
N GLU A 58 8.91 7.56 -4.11
CA GLU A 58 10.07 8.46 -4.10
C GLU A 58 11.36 7.74 -3.66
N GLN A 59 11.98 8.17 -2.55
CA GLN A 59 13.25 7.64 -2.04
C GLN A 59 13.08 6.56 -0.95
N TYR A 60 11.85 6.14 -0.68
CA TYR A 60 11.52 5.24 0.43
C TYR A 60 10.79 3.97 -0.03
N LEU A 61 10.94 2.93 0.77
CA LEU A 61 9.98 1.83 0.84
C LEU A 61 9.07 2.05 2.03
N TYR A 62 7.78 1.81 1.84
CA TYR A 62 6.78 1.88 2.89
C TYR A 62 6.15 0.50 3.10
N VAL A 63 5.97 0.16 4.37
CA VAL A 63 5.40 -1.10 4.84
C VAL A 63 4.22 -0.75 5.75
N PHE A 64 3.00 -1.03 5.31
CA PHE A 64 1.79 -0.78 6.09
C PHE A 64 1.20 -2.08 6.59
N ASN A 65 1.09 -2.24 7.90
CA ASN A 65 0.40 -3.36 8.51
C ASN A 65 -1.10 -3.07 8.58
N SER A 66 -1.85 -3.76 7.74
CA SER A 66 -3.31 -3.61 7.66
C SER A 66 -4.06 -4.21 8.86
N THR A 67 -3.40 -4.96 9.75
CA THR A 67 -4.07 -5.56 10.92
C THR A 67 -4.05 -4.62 12.12
N ASN A 68 -2.91 -4.01 12.43
CA ASN A 68 -2.73 -3.18 13.63
C ASN A 68 -2.54 -1.68 13.33
N GLY A 69 -2.50 -1.29 12.05
CA GLY A 69 -2.26 0.09 11.67
C GLY A 69 -0.81 0.56 11.89
N GLU A 70 0.14 -0.34 12.04
CA GLU A 70 1.55 0.06 12.08
C GLU A 70 2.02 0.44 10.68
N ALA A 71 2.73 1.57 10.55
CA ALA A 71 3.37 1.97 9.32
C ALA A 71 4.86 2.16 9.55
N LEU A 72 5.67 1.56 8.68
CA LEU A 72 7.12 1.67 8.70
C LEU A 72 7.61 2.18 7.35
N ARG A 73 8.72 2.92 7.36
CA ARG A 73 9.44 3.27 6.14
C ARG A 73 10.94 3.02 6.27
N MET A 74 11.62 2.83 5.15
CA MET A 74 13.07 2.82 5.11
C MET A 74 13.61 3.43 3.83
N LYS A 75 14.81 3.99 3.89
CA LYS A 75 15.60 4.34 2.71
C LYS A 75 16.44 3.14 2.29
N PRO A 76 16.16 2.48 1.15
CA PRO A 76 16.87 1.25 0.76
C PRO A 76 18.38 1.42 0.60
N LYS A 77 18.80 2.61 0.16
CA LYS A 77 20.20 2.98 -0.08
C LYS A 77 20.91 3.60 1.11
N ALA A 78 20.24 3.77 2.25
CA ALA A 78 20.92 4.25 3.45
C ALA A 78 21.87 3.17 3.98
N TYR A 79 23.04 3.58 4.46
CA TYR A 79 24.02 2.69 5.08
C TYR A 79 23.46 1.92 6.28
N THR A 80 22.39 2.45 6.87
CA THR A 80 21.62 1.84 7.95
C THR A 80 20.24 1.43 7.41
N LYS A 81 19.99 0.12 7.30
CA LYS A 81 18.68 -0.46 6.94
C LYS A 81 17.71 -0.42 8.13
N ILE A 82 17.48 0.77 8.67
CA ILE A 82 16.58 0.97 9.81
C ILE A 82 15.18 1.26 9.28
N LEU A 83 14.20 0.55 9.83
CA LEU A 83 12.78 0.87 9.65
C LEU A 83 12.40 1.96 10.65
N GLU A 84 11.91 3.08 10.13
CA GLU A 84 11.38 4.20 10.89
C GLU A 84 9.87 4.02 11.04
N SER A 85 9.37 4.13 12.28
CA SER A 85 7.93 4.12 12.54
C SER A 85 7.29 5.43 12.06
N MET A 86 6.06 5.32 11.57
CA MET A 86 5.24 6.41 11.09
C MET A 86 3.90 6.41 11.79
N GLU A 87 3.39 7.60 12.08
CA GLU A 87 2.03 7.75 12.58
C GLU A 87 1.04 7.54 11.43
N ILE A 88 -0.03 6.78 11.71
CA ILE A 88 -1.21 6.73 10.85
C ILE A 88 -2.46 7.06 11.67
N PRO A 89 -3.48 7.67 11.05
CA PRO A 89 -4.79 7.81 11.67
C PRO A 89 -5.39 6.45 12.09
N GLU A 90 -5.96 6.42 13.29
CA GLU A 90 -6.56 5.23 13.90
C GLU A 90 -7.71 4.63 13.07
N ASP A 91 -8.35 5.42 12.21
CA ASP A 91 -9.45 5.00 11.35
C ASP A 91 -8.99 4.34 10.03
N ILE A 92 -7.68 4.15 9.82
CA ILE A 92 -7.11 3.52 8.62
C ILE A 92 -6.74 2.04 8.83
N VAL A 93 -6.98 1.51 10.04
CA VAL A 93 -6.81 0.07 10.31
C VAL A 93 -7.67 -0.74 9.33
N HIS A 94 -7.18 -1.90 8.88
CA HIS A 94 -7.83 -2.78 7.90
C HIS A 94 -7.88 -2.25 6.46
N SER A 95 -6.81 -1.57 6.04
CA SER A 95 -6.62 -1.24 4.63
C SER A 95 -6.53 -2.50 3.75
N GLU A 96 -7.29 -2.51 2.65
CA GLU A 96 -7.32 -3.59 1.66
C GLU A 96 -6.39 -3.32 0.48
N LEU A 97 -6.04 -2.06 0.25
CA LEU A 97 -5.13 -1.64 -0.81
C LEU A 97 -4.35 -0.40 -0.41
N ALA A 98 -3.08 -0.34 -0.83
CA ALA A 98 -2.22 0.84 -0.75
C ALA A 98 -1.65 1.16 -2.13
N VAL A 99 -1.65 2.44 -2.50
CA VAL A 99 -1.27 2.89 -3.84
C VAL A 99 -0.34 4.10 -3.77
N SER A 100 0.71 4.07 -4.58
CA SER A 100 1.62 5.19 -4.83
C SER A 100 1.10 6.06 -5.97
N PHE A 101 0.78 7.33 -5.71
CA PHE A 101 0.22 8.26 -6.70
C PHE A 101 0.77 9.68 -6.52
N GLU A 102 1.49 10.19 -7.53
CA GLU A 102 2.17 11.50 -7.44
C GLU A 102 3.07 11.60 -6.20
N HIS A 103 2.83 12.57 -5.31
CA HIS A 103 3.48 12.75 -4.01
C HIS A 103 2.59 12.27 -2.86
N PHE A 104 1.67 11.35 -3.15
CA PHE A 104 0.74 10.77 -2.19
C PHE A 104 0.88 9.26 -2.11
N ILE A 105 0.66 8.75 -0.91
CA ILE A 105 0.32 7.35 -0.69
C ILE A 105 -1.16 7.29 -0.31
N VAL A 106 -1.94 6.50 -1.04
CA VAL A 106 -3.39 6.37 -0.86
C VAL A 106 -3.71 5.01 -0.28
N LEU A 107 -4.45 4.99 0.83
CA LEU A 107 -4.94 3.79 1.49
C LEU A 107 -6.45 3.68 1.29
N PHE A 108 -6.90 2.46 1.01
CA PHE A 108 -8.30 2.12 0.81
C PHE A 108 -8.70 1.07 1.85
N SER A 109 -9.67 1.39 2.69
CA SER A 109 -10.14 0.52 3.78
C SER A 109 -11.62 0.22 3.63
N ASN A 110 -12.04 -0.93 4.14
CA ASN A 110 -13.47 -1.26 4.17
C ASN A 110 -14.19 -0.30 5.13
N GLY A 111 -15.32 0.23 4.69
CA GLY A 111 -16.22 1.04 5.49
C GLY A 111 -17.66 0.61 5.28
N SER A 112 -18.54 1.05 6.18
CA SER A 112 -19.97 0.97 5.96
C SER A 112 -20.62 2.26 6.42
N LEU A 113 -21.52 2.79 5.61
CA LEU A 113 -22.36 3.92 5.96
C LEU A 113 -23.83 3.49 5.79
N ASN A 114 -24.59 3.52 6.87
CA ASN A 114 -26.00 3.11 6.89
C ASN A 114 -26.25 1.68 6.32
N GLY A 115 -25.31 0.75 6.55
CA GLY A 115 -25.41 -0.63 6.07
C GLY A 115 -25.09 -0.82 4.59
N ILE A 116 -24.61 0.23 3.91
CA ILE A 116 -24.11 0.16 2.54
C ILE A 116 -22.59 0.08 2.59
N ASP A 117 -22.01 -0.87 1.84
CA ASP A 117 -20.56 -1.00 1.72
C ASP A 117 -19.96 0.24 1.05
N GLU A 118 -18.97 0.82 1.72
CA GLU A 118 -18.16 1.92 1.22
C GLU A 118 -16.68 1.57 1.28
N THR A 119 -15.91 2.29 0.49
CA THR A 119 -14.45 2.30 0.60
C THR A 119 -14.04 3.63 1.20
N PHE A 120 -13.55 3.59 2.44
CA PHE A 120 -12.93 4.76 3.06
C PHE A 120 -11.56 4.97 2.43
N THR A 121 -11.25 6.23 2.14
CA THR A 121 -10.05 6.63 1.42
C THR A 121 -9.29 7.67 2.23
N HIS A 122 -8.01 7.42 2.42
CA HIS A 122 -7.09 8.35 3.07
C HIS A 122 -5.85 8.48 2.21
N CYS A 123 -5.23 9.65 2.24
CA CYS A 123 -3.92 9.84 1.64
C CYS A 123 -2.95 10.51 2.58
N MET A 124 -1.69 10.12 2.49
CA MET A 124 -0.58 10.82 3.10
C MET A 124 0.15 11.62 2.02
N ASP A 125 0.29 12.94 2.19
CA ASP A 125 1.20 13.76 1.39
C ASP A 125 2.62 13.48 1.87
N THR A 126 3.46 12.84 1.04
CA THR A 126 4.81 12.41 1.42
C THR A 126 5.77 13.58 1.64
N ARG A 127 5.45 14.77 1.14
CA ARG A 127 6.29 15.98 1.31
C ARG A 127 6.08 16.62 2.67
N THR A 128 4.88 16.49 3.23
CA THR A 128 4.49 17.10 4.51
C THR A 128 4.26 16.08 5.62
N GLU A 129 4.19 14.79 5.26
CA GLU A 129 3.86 13.66 6.13
C GLU A 129 2.48 13.79 6.80
N LYS A 130 1.58 14.58 6.19
CA LYS A 130 0.23 14.80 6.70
C LYS A 130 -0.77 13.86 6.05
N TRP A 131 -1.64 13.31 6.88
CA TRP A 131 -2.76 12.50 6.46
C TRP A 131 -4.01 13.35 6.21
N HIS A 132 -4.74 13.00 5.16
CA HIS A 132 -6.00 13.61 4.78
C HIS A 132 -7.03 12.51 4.49
N ARG A 133 -8.23 12.67 5.03
CA ARG A 133 -9.38 11.86 4.62
C ARG A 133 -9.91 12.39 3.29
N LEU A 134 -10.08 11.49 2.33
CA LEU A 134 -10.64 11.77 1.02
C LEU A 134 -12.12 11.36 0.98
N LYS A 135 -12.77 11.60 -0.17
CA LYS A 135 -14.15 11.18 -0.40
C LYS A 135 -14.22 9.65 -0.50
N SER A 136 -15.12 9.03 0.26
CA SER A 136 -15.42 7.60 0.16
C SER A 136 -15.85 7.21 -1.25
N LEU A 137 -15.50 6.00 -1.67
CA LEU A 137 -16.03 5.40 -2.90
C LEU A 137 -17.23 4.52 -2.57
N MET A 138 -18.21 4.51 -3.47
CA MET A 138 -19.35 3.59 -3.34
C MET A 138 -18.91 2.16 -3.66
N GLY A 139 -19.21 1.21 -2.76
CA GLY A 139 -18.86 -0.19 -2.89
C GLY A 139 -17.67 -0.63 -2.03
N PRO A 140 -17.42 -1.94 -1.94
CA PRO A 140 -16.45 -2.52 -1.02
C PRO A 140 -14.99 -2.30 -1.44
N ALA A 141 -14.10 -2.21 -0.46
CA ALA A 141 -12.65 -2.12 -0.69
C ALA A 141 -11.97 -3.48 -0.86
N GLN A 142 -12.67 -4.55 -0.48
CA GLN A 142 -12.15 -5.91 -0.50
C GLN A 142 -11.68 -6.31 -1.91
N LYS A 143 -10.46 -6.87 -2.00
CA LYS A 143 -9.85 -7.36 -3.24
C LYS A 143 -9.79 -6.31 -4.35
N MET A 144 -9.68 -5.03 -3.99
CA MET A 144 -9.39 -3.99 -4.97
C MET A 144 -8.05 -4.25 -5.65
N ALA A 145 -7.98 -3.88 -6.92
CA ALA A 145 -6.76 -3.87 -7.69
C ALA A 145 -6.50 -2.45 -8.20
N ASN A 146 -5.23 -2.08 -8.33
CA ASN A 146 -4.83 -0.86 -9.01
C ASN A 146 -4.01 -1.18 -10.25
N PHE A 147 -4.10 -0.30 -11.23
CA PHE A 147 -3.26 -0.33 -12.42
C PHE A 147 -3.07 1.09 -12.95
N ARG A 148 -2.09 1.24 -13.84
CA ARG A 148 -1.72 2.54 -14.40
C ARG A 148 -1.50 2.36 -15.92
N ASP A 149 -2.01 3.31 -16.71
CA ASP A 149 -1.60 3.51 -18.11
C ASP A 149 -0.54 4.62 -18.19
N GLU A 150 -0.16 5.08 -19.38
CA GLU A 150 0.93 6.08 -19.52
C GLU A 150 0.70 7.35 -18.69
N ASP A 151 -0.55 7.77 -18.47
CA ASP A 151 -0.89 9.06 -17.86
C ASP A 151 -1.78 8.96 -16.62
N LYS A 152 -2.45 7.82 -16.40
CA LYS A 152 -3.56 7.73 -15.45
C LYS A 152 -3.44 6.50 -14.58
N MET A 153 -3.86 6.68 -13.33
CA MET A 153 -3.96 5.62 -12.35
C MET A 153 -5.42 5.29 -12.10
N TYR A 154 -5.71 4.00 -12.01
CA TYR A 154 -7.05 3.48 -11.78
C TYR A 154 -7.07 2.51 -10.61
N VAL A 155 -8.24 2.42 -9.98
CA VAL A 155 -8.58 1.38 -9.02
C VAL A 155 -9.88 0.70 -9.43
N LEU A 156 -9.89 -0.63 -9.38
CA LEU A 156 -11.02 -1.49 -9.72
C LEU A 156 -11.51 -2.18 -8.45
N GLN A 157 -12.79 -2.01 -8.14
CA GLN A 157 -13.46 -2.71 -7.05
C GLN A 157 -14.02 -4.05 -7.52
N VAL A 158 -14.19 -5.00 -6.60
CA VAL A 158 -14.72 -6.35 -6.90
C VAL A 158 -16.15 -6.33 -7.47
N ASN A 159 -16.90 -5.26 -7.22
CA ASN A 159 -18.23 -5.06 -7.76
C ASN A 159 -18.25 -4.53 -9.21
N GLY A 160 -17.07 -4.35 -9.84
CA GLY A 160 -16.91 -3.86 -11.21
C GLY A 160 -16.70 -2.35 -11.32
N ASN A 161 -16.85 -1.57 -10.25
CA ASN A 161 -16.67 -0.13 -10.32
C ASN A 161 -15.20 0.23 -10.62
N LEU A 162 -14.99 0.97 -11.71
CA LEU A 162 -13.69 1.50 -12.10
C LEU A 162 -13.60 2.98 -11.78
N TRP A 163 -12.59 3.36 -10.99
CA TRP A 163 -12.32 4.74 -10.60
C TRP A 163 -10.95 5.18 -11.10
N ARG A 164 -10.89 6.40 -11.62
CA ARG A 164 -9.63 7.06 -11.98
C ARG A 164 -9.20 8.02 -10.87
N LEU A 165 -7.94 7.95 -10.50
CA LEU A 165 -7.28 8.92 -9.62
C LEU A 165 -6.79 10.10 -10.46
N GLY A 166 -6.99 11.31 -9.95
CA GLY A 166 -6.46 12.54 -10.51
C GLY A 166 -6.23 13.58 -9.42
N LEU A 167 -5.64 14.72 -9.79
CA LEU A 167 -5.56 15.88 -8.91
C LEU A 167 -6.65 16.89 -9.29
N ASN A 168 -7.19 17.59 -8.29
CA ASN A 168 -8.05 18.74 -8.50
C ASN A 168 -7.23 20.05 -8.57
N ASP A 169 -7.89 21.19 -8.76
CA ASP A 169 -7.23 22.51 -8.87
C ASP A 169 -6.42 22.91 -7.63
N SER A 170 -6.73 22.32 -6.48
CA SER A 170 -5.99 22.50 -5.22
C SER A 170 -4.84 21.49 -5.03
N ALA A 171 -4.49 20.76 -6.09
CA ALA A 171 -3.49 19.69 -6.08
C ALA A 171 -3.77 18.55 -5.07
N MET A 172 -5.05 18.35 -4.70
CA MET A 172 -5.49 17.25 -3.86
C MET A 172 -6.09 16.12 -4.70
N ILE A 173 -6.00 14.88 -4.20
CA ILE A 173 -6.56 13.72 -4.89
C ILE A 173 -8.08 13.86 -5.05
N GLN A 174 -8.54 13.59 -6.26
CA GLN A 174 -9.95 13.38 -6.59
C GLN A 174 -10.15 12.04 -7.29
N PHE A 175 -11.32 11.44 -7.06
CA PHE A 175 -11.73 10.20 -7.71
C PHE A 175 -12.81 10.51 -8.75
N THR A 176 -12.59 10.10 -10.00
CA THR A 176 -13.58 10.16 -11.07
C THR A 176 -14.11 8.75 -11.35
N PHE A 177 -15.42 8.54 -11.23
CA PHE A 177 -16.03 7.30 -11.70
C PHE A 177 -15.91 7.21 -13.22
N VAL A 178 -15.43 6.07 -13.73
CA VAL A 178 -15.26 5.85 -15.17
C VAL A 178 -16.44 5.05 -15.69
N GLU A 179 -16.57 3.81 -15.24
CA GLU A 179 -17.63 2.88 -15.64
C GLU A 179 -17.74 1.72 -14.65
N LYS A 180 -18.70 0.83 -14.91
CA LYS A 180 -18.85 -0.45 -14.21
C LYS A 180 -18.65 -1.58 -15.22
N LEU A 181 -17.63 -2.41 -14.98
CA LEU A 181 -17.27 -3.58 -15.80
C LEU A 181 -18.13 -4.81 -15.45
#